data_AF-A0A3N5FBD6-F1
#
_entry.id   AF-A0A3N5FBD6-F1
#
_cell.length_a   1.000
_cell.length_b   1.000
_cell.length_c   1.000
_cell.angle_alpha   90.00
_cell.angle_beta   90.00
_cell.angle_gamma   90.00
#
_symmetry.space_group_name_H-M   'P 1'
#
loop_
_entity.id
_entity.type
_entity.pdbx_description
1 polymer ?
#
loop_
_entity_poly.entity_id
_entity_poly.type
_entity_poly.pdbx_seq_one_letter_code
_entity_poly.pdbx_strand_id
1 'polypeptide(L)' 'FERSLIEQALAASNGSIKDVMVSLAIPRKTLYDKMRKHGLEKSNYK' A
#
# COMPACT_ATOMS: atom_id res chain seq x y z
N PHE A 1 -13.47 1.25 0.12
CA PHE A 1 -13.01 -0.14 -0.01
C PHE A 1 -11.51 -0.22 -0.29
N GLU A 2 -11.02 0.38 -1.38
CA GLU A 2 -9.59 0.31 -1.77
C GLU A 2 -8.59 0.80 -0.72
N ARG A 3 -8.92 1.88 0.01
CA ARG A 3 -8.08 2.35 1.13
C ARG A 3 -7.80 1.24 2.15
N SER A 4 -8.83 0.52 2.61
CA SER A 4 -8.68 -0.51 3.64
C SER A 4 -7.89 -1.72 3.13
N LEU A 5 -8.02 -2.08 1.85
CA LEU A 5 -7.22 -3.11 1.19
C LEU A 5 -5.72 -2.77 1.22
N ILE A 6 -5.39 -1.53 0.86
CA ILE A 6 -4.00 -1.04 0.87
C ILE A 6 -3.47 -0.93 2.30
N GLU A 7 -4.28 -0.49 3.26
CA GLU A 7 -3.91 -0.46 4.68
C GLU A 7 -3.63 -1.86 5.24
N GLN A 8 -4.50 -2.83 4.96
CA GLN A 8 -4.31 -4.21 5.41
C GLN A 8 -3.06 -4.83 4.80
N ALA A 9 -2.82 -4.61 3.51
CA ALA A 9 -1.61 -5.07 2.85
C ALA A 9 -0.36 -4.38 3.44
N LEU A 10 -0.39 -3.05 3.64
CA LEU A 10 0.71 -2.32 4.27
C LEU A 10 0.99 -2.79 5.69
N ALA A 11 -0.04 -3.05 6.48
CA ALA A 11 0.08 -3.56 7.84
C ALA A 11 0.65 -5.00 7.85
N ALA A 12 0.15 -5.88 6.99
CA ALA A 12 0.63 -7.26 6.88
C ALA A 12 2.08 -7.33 6.38
N SER A 13 2.45 -6.43 5.48
CA SER A 13 3.80 -6.33 4.90
C SER A 13 4.75 -5.42 5.69
N ASN A 14 4.34 -4.93 6.87
CA ASN A 14 5.14 -4.04 7.74
C ASN A 14 5.71 -2.80 7.00
N GLY A 15 4.89 -2.19 6.15
CA GLY A 15 5.24 -1.03 5.32
C GLY A 15 6.04 -1.37 4.04
N SER A 16 6.24 -2.65 3.73
CA SER A 16 7.00 -3.09 2.56
C SER A 16 6.21 -2.95 1.26
N ILE A 17 6.53 -1.91 0.48
CA ILE A 17 5.88 -1.62 -0.81
C ILE A 17 6.04 -2.75 -1.83
N LYS A 18 7.15 -3.48 -1.81
CA LYS A 18 7.34 -4.63 -2.72
C LYS A 18 6.31 -5.72 -2.45
N ASP A 19 6.08 -6.00 -1.18
CA ASP A 19 5.22 -7.08 -0.75
C ASP A 19 3.74 -6.71 -0.97
N VAL A 20 3.39 -5.46 -0.67
CA VAL A 20 2.07 -4.86 -0.98
C VAL A 20 1.79 -4.91 -2.49
N MET A 21 2.76 -4.61 -3.34
CA MET A 21 2.61 -4.70 -4.80
C MET A 21 2.30 -6.12 -5.27
N VAL A 22 2.96 -7.12 -4.68
CA VAL A 22 2.73 -8.54 -5.02
C VAL A 22 1.36 -8.98 -4.52
N SER A 23 1.01 -8.62 -3.28
CA SER A 23 -0.26 -8.99 -2.65
C SER A 23 -1.47 -8.41 -3.38
N LEU A 24 -1.39 -7.14 -3.82
CA LEU A 24 -2.44 -6.47 -4.58
C LEU A 24 -2.33 -6.70 -6.09
N ALA A 25 -1.25 -7.33 -6.57
CA ALA A 25 -0.93 -7.51 -7.99
C ALA A 25 -1.04 -6.21 -8.82
N ILE A 26 -0.60 -5.09 -8.25
CA ILE A 26 -0.63 -3.78 -8.92
C ILE A 26 0.77 -3.20 -9.14
N PRO A 27 0.97 -2.43 -10.23
CA PRO A 27 2.26 -1.79 -10.46
C PRO A 27 2.54 -0.71 -9.41
N ARG A 28 3.84 -0.53 -9.13
CA ARG A 28 4.35 0.43 -8.13
C ARG A 28 3.75 1.82 -8.27
N LYS A 29 3.67 2.33 -9.50
CA LYS A 29 3.13 3.67 -9.80
C LYS A 29 1.67 3.79 -9.37
N THR A 30 0.84 2.79 -9.69
CA THR A 30 -0.58 2.75 -9.30
C THR A 30 -0.74 2.66 -7.80
N LEU A 31 0.08 1.84 -7.12
CA LEU A 31 0.08 1.76 -5.66
C LEU A 31 0.39 3.12 -5.04
N TYR A 32 1.43 3.82 -5.50
CA TYR A 32 1.76 5.17 -5.02
C TYR A 32 0.65 6.18 -5.26
N ASP A 33 0.01 6.14 -6.43
CA ASP A 33 -1.08 7.05 -6.77
C ASP A 33 -2.28 6.84 -5.82
N LYS A 34 -2.65 5.58 -5.59
CA LYS A 34 -3.71 5.20 -4.64
C LYS A 34 -3.33 5.57 -3.21
N MET A 35 -2.10 5.28 -2.79
CA MET A 35 -1.59 5.63 -1.47
C MET A 35 -1.65 7.14 -1.24
N ARG A 36 -1.16 7.95 -2.19
CA ARG A 36 -1.21 9.41 -2.12
C ARG A 36 -2.64 9.94 -2.10
N LYS A 37 -3.54 9.38 -2.93
CA LYS A 37 -4.96 9.75 -2.97
C LYS A 37 -5.68 9.45 -1.66
N HIS A 38 -5.23 8.43 -0.93
CA HIS A 38 -5.81 8.02 0.35
C HIS A 38 -5.04 8.51 1.57
N GLY A 39 -3.95 9.27 1.40
CA GLY A 39 -3.10 9.74 2.50
C GLY A 39 -2.35 8.62 3.23
N LEU A 40 -2.10 7.49 2.56
CA LEU A 40 -1.39 6.35 3.11
C LEU A 40 0.11 6.53 2.86
N GLU A 41 0.90 6.75 3.90
CA GLU A 41 2.35 6.85 3.79
C GLU A 41 3.03 5.60 4.32
N LYS A 42 3.93 5.02 3.53
CA LYS A 42 4.74 3.85 3.96
C LYS A 42 5.48 4.10 5.27
N SER A 43 5.85 5.35 5.54
CA SER A 43 6.58 5.78 6.73
C SER A 43 5.75 5.60 8.00
N ASN A 44 4.43 5.55 7.88
CA ASN A 44 3.47 5.40 8.97
C ASN A 44 3.22 3.94 9.37
N TYR A 45 3.77 2.99 8.61
CA TYR A 45 3.61 1.54 8.81
C TYR A 45 4.96 0.85 9.11
N LYS A 46 5.97 1.62 9.54
CA LYS A 46 7.32 1.13 9.84
C LYS A 46 7.48 0.81 11.33
#